data_AF-A0A438D265-F1
#
_entry.id   AF-A0A438D265-F1
#
_cell.length_a   1.000
_cell.length_b   1.000
_cell.length_c   1.000
_cell.angle_alpha   90.00
_cell.angle_beta   90.00
_cell.angle_gamma   90.00
#
_symmetry.space_group_name_H-M   'P 1'
#
loop_
_entity.id
_entity.type
_entity.pdbx_description
1 polymer ?
#
loop_
_entity_poly.entity_id
_entity_poly.type
_entity_poly.pdbx_seq_one_letter_code
_entity_poly.pdbx_strand_id
1 'polypeptide(L)'
;MPATTATKKRPQPPQPSPSQPQPKHQASSSPLAEEDLDEDVFLEETLILEDEHILRDIEDRRALASRLSKWARPPLSSAYLSSSQSIVFQQLEIDYVIGESHKELMPNSSGSAAIIRIFGVTREGHSVCCNVHGFEPYFYISCPPGMGPDDISRFHQVLEGRMREVNRNSRVPKFVRRIEMVQKRSIMYYQLQSSHPFLKIVVALPTMVTSCRGILDRGIQIEGFGMKNFVTYESNVLFALRFMVDCNIVGGNWIEVPAGKYKKTAKNLSYCQLEFDCLYSELTSHIPEGEFSKMAPFRILSFDIECAGRKGHFPEPTHDPVIQVANLVTLQGEDQPFVRNVMTLKSCSPIVGVDVMSFETEREVLLAWRVSFLS
;
A
#
# COMPACT_ATOMS: atom_id res chain seq x y z
N MET A 1 -44.19 -12.76 -31.97
CA MET A 1 -44.92 -12.88 -33.24
C MET A 1 -45.36 -11.49 -33.68
N PRO A 2 -44.96 -10.99 -34.87
CA PRO A 2 -43.65 -11.17 -35.53
C PRO A 2 -42.61 -10.36 -34.73
N ALA A 3 -42.05 -9.20 -35.13
CA ALA A 3 -41.08 -8.87 -36.23
C ALA A 3 -39.89 -8.13 -35.55
N THR A 4 -38.61 -8.09 -35.95
CA THR A 4 -37.79 -8.32 -37.18
C THR A 4 -37.57 -7.11 -38.11
N THR A 5 -36.47 -6.38 -37.91
CA THR A 5 -35.78 -5.55 -38.92
C THR A 5 -34.53 -6.29 -39.45
N ALA A 6 -34.22 -6.13 -40.74
CA ALA A 6 -33.31 -7.03 -41.46
C ALA A 6 -31.98 -6.38 -41.90
N THR A 7 -30.93 -7.20 -41.97
CA THR A 7 -29.61 -6.86 -42.52
C THR A 7 -29.57 -6.99 -44.06
N LYS A 8 -28.66 -6.26 -44.72
CA LYS A 8 -28.33 -6.41 -46.16
C LYS A 8 -26.81 -6.43 -46.37
N LYS A 9 -26.34 -7.04 -47.48
CA LYS A 9 -24.91 -7.34 -47.72
C LYS A 9 -24.61 -7.51 -49.23
N ARG A 10 -23.42 -7.05 -49.70
CA ARG A 10 -22.76 -7.34 -51.01
C ARG A 10 -23.46 -6.80 -52.29
N PRO A 11 -22.83 -6.81 -53.51
CA PRO A 11 -21.62 -7.54 -53.98
C PRO A 11 -20.49 -6.72 -54.69
N GLN A 12 -19.64 -7.41 -55.47
CA GLN A 12 -18.40 -7.07 -56.24
C GLN A 12 -18.35 -7.96 -57.53
N PRO A 13 -17.35 -7.97 -58.47
CA PRO A 13 -16.15 -7.14 -58.66
C PRO A 13 -16.24 -6.26 -59.95
N PRO A 14 -15.56 -6.38 -61.15
CA PRO A 14 -14.58 -7.34 -61.72
C PRO A 14 -13.24 -6.69 -62.23
N GLN A 15 -12.58 -7.27 -63.27
CA GLN A 15 -11.44 -6.76 -64.08
C GLN A 15 -11.66 -7.08 -65.59
N PRO A 16 -10.86 -6.54 -66.55
CA PRO A 16 -9.78 -7.36 -67.15
C PRO A 16 -8.51 -6.58 -67.66
N SER A 17 -7.51 -7.34 -68.14
CA SER A 17 -6.29 -6.93 -68.89
C SER A 17 -6.36 -7.47 -70.35
N PRO A 18 -5.31 -7.57 -71.24
CA PRO A 18 -3.86 -7.22 -71.18
C PRO A 18 -3.24 -6.59 -72.47
N SER A 19 -1.90 -6.39 -72.54
CA SER A 19 -0.99 -6.78 -73.67
C SER A 19 0.42 -6.11 -73.65
N GLN A 20 1.38 -6.67 -74.40
CA GLN A 20 2.74 -6.15 -74.71
C GLN A 20 2.98 -6.21 -76.24
N PRO A 21 3.95 -5.45 -76.81
CA PRO A 21 5.25 -6.07 -77.19
C PRO A 21 6.50 -5.15 -77.16
N GLN A 22 7.69 -5.76 -77.28
CA GLN A 22 9.03 -5.16 -77.52
C GLN A 22 9.42 -5.32 -79.01
N PRO A 23 10.38 -4.56 -79.62
CA PRO A 23 11.82 -4.91 -79.52
C PRO A 23 12.96 -3.87 -79.84
N LYS A 24 14.16 -4.14 -79.28
CA LYS A 24 15.56 -3.95 -79.83
C LYS A 24 16.21 -2.55 -80.08
N HIS A 25 17.41 -2.38 -79.46
CA HIS A 25 18.71 -1.78 -79.89
C HIS A 25 18.76 -0.40 -80.65
N GLN A 26 19.83 0.41 -80.58
CA GLN A 26 21.26 0.15 -80.28
C GLN A 26 22.02 1.37 -79.68
N ALA A 27 23.24 1.11 -79.20
CA ALA A 27 24.30 2.01 -78.67
C ALA A 27 24.70 3.22 -79.56
N SER A 28 25.45 4.26 -79.12
CA SER A 28 25.85 4.76 -77.77
C SER A 28 26.74 6.02 -77.87
N SER A 29 26.58 7.02 -76.98
CA SER A 29 27.66 7.88 -76.46
C SER A 29 27.16 8.76 -75.29
N SER A 30 28.09 9.18 -74.43
CA SER A 30 27.87 9.92 -73.16
C SER A 30 28.95 11.02 -73.01
N PRO A 31 29.06 11.80 -71.90
CA PRO A 31 28.17 11.93 -70.74
C PRO A 31 27.78 13.39 -70.41
N LEU A 32 26.91 13.58 -69.41
CA LEU A 32 26.99 14.68 -68.43
C LEU A 32 26.30 14.20 -67.13
N ALA A 33 26.66 14.80 -65.98
CA ALA A 33 26.39 14.23 -64.66
C ALA A 33 24.92 14.35 -64.20
N GLU A 34 24.49 13.38 -63.40
CA GLU A 34 23.40 13.54 -62.43
C GLU A 34 24.03 13.80 -61.05
N GLU A 35 23.30 14.47 -60.15
CA GLU A 35 23.77 14.81 -58.79
C GLU A 35 23.34 13.71 -57.82
N ASP A 36 24.24 12.76 -57.54
CA ASP A 36 24.09 11.83 -56.41
C ASP A 36 24.20 12.63 -55.10
N LEU A 37 23.11 12.66 -54.31
CA LEU A 37 23.08 13.23 -52.96
C LEU A 37 23.38 12.13 -51.94
N ASP A 38 24.30 12.39 -51.01
CA ASP A 38 24.84 11.40 -50.07
C ASP A 38 23.79 10.83 -49.09
N GLU A 39 23.15 9.70 -49.43
CA GLU A 39 22.35 8.92 -48.47
C GLU A 39 23.21 8.38 -47.32
N ASP A 40 24.46 8.00 -47.59
CA ASP A 40 25.40 7.45 -46.60
C ASP A 40 25.72 8.46 -45.48
N VAL A 41 25.92 9.74 -45.81
CA VAL A 41 26.18 10.80 -44.81
C VAL A 41 24.96 11.00 -43.91
N PHE A 42 23.75 10.94 -44.45
CA PHE A 42 22.51 11.13 -43.68
C PHE A 42 22.27 9.97 -42.71
N LEU A 43 22.64 8.74 -43.10
CA LEU A 43 22.61 7.56 -42.24
C LEU A 43 23.69 7.61 -41.14
N GLU A 44 24.91 7.99 -41.47
CA GLU A 44 26.01 8.09 -40.50
C GLU A 44 25.77 9.22 -39.47
N GLU A 45 25.29 10.40 -39.91
CA GLU A 45 24.88 11.48 -39.00
C GLU A 45 23.71 11.07 -38.10
N THR A 46 22.71 10.34 -38.63
CA THR A 46 21.59 9.82 -37.81
C THR A 46 22.08 8.82 -36.75
N LEU A 47 23.00 7.91 -37.09
CA LEU A 47 23.57 6.94 -36.15
C LEU A 47 24.40 7.63 -35.04
N ILE A 48 25.18 8.65 -35.40
CA ILE A 48 25.94 9.45 -34.43
C ILE A 48 24.99 10.18 -33.46
N LEU A 49 23.89 10.74 -33.96
CA LEU A 49 22.86 11.40 -33.13
C LEU A 49 22.13 10.41 -32.21
N GLU A 50 21.88 9.17 -32.65
CA GLU A 50 21.31 8.12 -31.79
C GLU A 50 22.29 7.70 -30.68
N ASP A 51 23.57 7.49 -31.00
CA ASP A 51 24.60 7.13 -30.01
C ASP A 51 24.88 8.26 -29.01
N GLU A 52 24.95 9.53 -29.44
CA GLU A 52 25.04 10.68 -28.52
C GLU A 52 23.82 10.77 -27.61
N HIS A 53 22.61 10.53 -28.12
CA HIS A 53 21.39 10.54 -27.32
C HIS A 53 21.39 9.40 -26.29
N ILE A 54 21.88 8.20 -26.64
CA ILE A 54 22.04 7.06 -25.72
C ILE A 54 23.08 7.36 -24.63
N LEU A 55 24.23 7.95 -25.00
CA LEU A 55 25.28 8.34 -24.06
C LEU A 55 24.76 9.36 -23.04
N ARG A 56 24.08 10.42 -23.51
CA ARG A 56 23.46 11.43 -22.66
C ARG A 56 22.43 10.82 -21.71
N ASP A 57 21.57 9.93 -22.20
CA ASP A 57 20.57 9.23 -21.37
C ASP A 57 21.24 8.41 -20.24
N ILE A 58 22.41 7.82 -20.50
CA ILE A 58 23.21 7.10 -19.50
C ILE A 58 23.82 8.07 -18.48
N GLU A 59 24.31 9.24 -18.91
CA GLU A 59 24.88 10.25 -18.00
C GLU A 59 23.81 10.90 -17.11
N ASP A 60 22.66 11.29 -17.66
CA ASP A 60 21.54 11.85 -16.88
C ASP A 60 21.00 10.83 -15.86
N ARG A 61 20.90 9.54 -16.22
CA ARG A 61 20.56 8.45 -15.27
C ARG A 61 21.62 8.26 -14.18
N ARG A 62 22.92 8.37 -14.50
CA ARG A 62 24.01 8.33 -13.50
C ARG A 62 23.98 9.54 -12.57
N ALA A 63 23.71 10.74 -13.11
CA ALA A 63 23.59 11.96 -12.34
C ALA A 63 22.39 11.93 -11.40
N LEU A 64 21.24 11.38 -11.85
CA LEU A 64 20.08 11.09 -11.01
C LEU A 64 20.44 10.13 -9.86
N ALA A 65 21.04 8.98 -10.17
CA ALA A 65 21.46 8.01 -9.13
C ALA A 65 22.46 8.61 -8.12
N SER A 66 23.36 9.48 -8.58
CA SER A 66 24.31 10.21 -7.72
C SER A 66 23.61 11.20 -6.77
N ARG A 67 22.54 11.89 -7.21
CA ARG A 67 21.69 12.71 -6.32
C ARG A 67 20.91 11.84 -5.34
N LEU A 68 20.20 10.83 -5.83
CA LEU A 68 19.38 9.94 -5.01
C LEU A 68 20.16 9.20 -3.92
N SER A 69 21.41 8.79 -4.19
CA SER A 69 22.26 8.15 -3.16
C SER A 69 22.65 9.08 -2.00
N LYS A 70 22.70 10.41 -2.21
CA LYS A 70 22.86 11.40 -1.13
C LYS A 70 21.55 11.63 -0.37
N TRP A 71 20.41 11.52 -1.05
CA TRP A 71 19.09 11.70 -0.46
C TRP A 71 18.57 10.44 0.26
N ALA A 72 19.15 9.26 -0.01
CA ALA A 72 18.78 7.97 0.59
C ALA A 72 18.88 7.96 2.13
N ARG A 73 18.24 6.99 2.78
CA ARG A 73 18.40 6.75 4.24
C ARG A 73 19.74 6.05 4.52
N PRO A 74 20.33 6.20 5.72
CA PRO A 74 21.56 5.49 6.10
C PRO A 74 21.43 3.97 5.91
N PRO A 75 22.48 3.28 5.43
CA PRO A 75 22.45 1.82 5.23
C PRO A 75 22.34 1.08 6.57
N LEU A 76 21.70 -0.09 6.56
CA LEU A 76 21.51 -0.91 7.75
C LEU A 76 22.85 -1.47 8.26
N SER A 77 22.99 -1.50 9.59
CA SER A 77 24.10 -2.19 10.26
C SER A 77 24.04 -3.71 10.05
N SER A 78 25.20 -4.38 10.19
CA SER A 78 25.28 -5.84 10.16
C SER A 78 24.42 -6.52 11.24
N ALA A 79 24.17 -5.87 12.38
CA ALA A 79 23.34 -6.38 13.46
C ALA A 79 21.85 -6.49 13.05
N TYR A 80 21.32 -5.51 12.32
CA TYR A 80 19.98 -5.63 11.71
C TYR A 80 19.95 -6.73 10.65
N LEU A 81 20.94 -6.77 9.75
CA LEU A 81 21.00 -7.75 8.65
C LEU A 81 21.12 -9.20 9.14
N SER A 82 21.77 -9.42 10.27
CA SER A 82 21.88 -10.73 10.96
C SER A 82 20.73 -11.02 11.94
N SER A 83 19.79 -10.09 12.11
CA SER A 83 18.68 -10.18 13.09
C SER A 83 19.11 -10.42 14.55
N SER A 84 20.28 -9.88 14.93
CA SER A 84 20.96 -10.15 16.21
C SER A 84 20.71 -9.12 17.31
N GLN A 85 19.92 -8.07 17.04
CA GLN A 85 19.55 -7.02 18.00
C GLN A 85 18.04 -6.77 17.99
N SER A 86 17.49 -6.16 19.05
CA SER A 86 16.10 -5.67 19.04
C SER A 86 15.90 -4.63 17.94
N ILE A 87 14.69 -4.56 17.37
CA ILE A 87 14.28 -3.45 16.52
C ILE A 87 13.41 -2.51 17.36
N VAL A 88 13.92 -1.30 17.61
CA VAL A 88 13.26 -0.25 18.41
C VAL A 88 12.96 0.94 17.49
N PHE A 89 11.69 1.29 17.35
CA PHE A 89 11.24 2.30 16.38
C PHE A 89 10.04 3.11 16.88
N GLN A 90 9.96 4.38 16.51
CA GLN A 90 8.81 5.22 16.79
C GLN A 90 7.77 5.04 15.70
N GLN A 91 6.55 4.68 16.08
CA GLN A 91 5.45 4.44 15.14
C GLN A 91 4.82 5.75 14.64
N LEU A 92 4.43 5.76 13.36
CA LEU A 92 3.77 6.89 12.68
C LEU A 92 2.36 6.53 12.21
N GLU A 93 2.19 5.35 11.63
CA GLU A 93 0.93 4.90 11.03
C GLU A 93 0.71 3.41 11.32
N ILE A 94 -0.55 3.05 11.61
CA ILE A 94 -0.97 1.66 11.85
C ILE A 94 -2.20 1.35 11.00
N ASP A 95 -2.07 0.38 10.11
CA ASP A 95 -3.18 -0.16 9.32
C ASP A 95 -3.33 -1.68 9.49
N TYR A 96 -4.21 -2.29 8.69
CA TYR A 96 -4.19 -3.73 8.50
C TYR A 96 -4.50 -4.12 7.06
N VAL A 97 -3.94 -5.25 6.63
CA VAL A 97 -4.25 -5.92 5.36
C VAL A 97 -4.82 -7.30 5.62
N ILE A 98 -5.57 -7.84 4.66
CA ILE A 98 -5.97 -9.26 4.69
C ILE A 98 -4.95 -10.07 3.88
N GLY A 99 -4.27 -11.00 4.55
CA GLY A 99 -3.27 -11.88 3.96
C GLY A 99 -3.44 -13.32 4.44
N GLU A 100 -2.57 -14.22 4.01
CA GLU A 100 -2.55 -15.60 4.51
C GLU A 100 -1.81 -15.69 5.85
N SER A 101 -2.33 -16.53 6.75
CA SER A 101 -1.75 -16.79 8.07
C SER A 101 -0.27 -17.20 7.99
N HIS A 102 0.61 -16.51 8.72
CA HIS A 102 2.05 -16.74 8.69
C HIS A 102 2.45 -18.08 9.34
N LYS A 103 2.59 -19.11 8.49
CA LYS A 103 2.79 -20.53 8.87
C LYS A 103 3.85 -20.77 9.94
N GLU A 104 4.98 -20.06 9.91
CA GLU A 104 6.06 -20.28 10.90
C GLU A 104 5.92 -19.51 12.22
N LEU A 105 4.94 -18.62 12.32
CA LEU A 105 4.62 -17.89 13.56
C LEU A 105 3.34 -18.45 14.18
N MET A 106 2.42 -18.94 13.35
CA MET A 106 1.18 -19.59 13.76
C MET A 106 0.96 -20.91 13.00
N PRO A 107 1.71 -21.98 13.30
CA PRO A 107 1.61 -23.26 12.58
C PRO A 107 0.23 -23.91 12.66
N ASN A 108 -0.54 -23.62 13.71
CA ASN A 108 -1.90 -24.13 13.92
C ASN A 108 -2.99 -23.24 13.26
N SER A 109 -2.61 -22.17 12.55
CA SER A 109 -3.55 -21.24 11.91
C SER A 109 -3.37 -21.25 10.38
N SER A 110 -4.48 -21.42 9.67
CA SER A 110 -4.53 -21.51 8.21
C SER A 110 -5.63 -20.65 7.60
N GLY A 111 -5.48 -20.35 6.31
CA GLY A 111 -6.33 -19.45 5.56
C GLY A 111 -6.08 -17.98 5.92
N SER A 112 -7.00 -17.13 5.46
CA SER A 112 -6.83 -15.69 5.54
C SER A 112 -6.99 -15.16 6.97
N ALA A 113 -6.14 -14.21 7.32
CA ALA A 113 -6.08 -13.50 8.58
C ALA A 113 -5.94 -11.98 8.32
N ALA A 114 -6.24 -11.16 9.33
CA ALA A 114 -5.85 -9.76 9.31
C ALA A 114 -4.44 -9.62 9.87
N ILE A 115 -3.55 -9.01 9.10
CA ILE A 115 -2.17 -8.71 9.46
C ILE A 115 -2.10 -7.20 9.69
N ILE A 116 -1.71 -6.79 10.88
CA ILE A 116 -1.58 -5.36 11.21
C ILE A 116 -0.21 -4.89 10.72
N ARG A 117 -0.14 -3.70 10.11
CA ARG A 117 1.13 -3.12 9.68
C ARG A 117 1.40 -1.88 10.50
N ILE A 118 2.59 -1.80 11.10
CA ILE A 118 3.06 -0.63 11.85
C ILE A 118 4.22 -0.02 11.08
N PHE A 119 4.03 1.20 10.59
CA PHE A 119 5.07 1.96 9.92
C PHE A 119 5.74 2.93 10.89
N GLY A 120 7.05 3.14 10.74
CA GLY A 120 7.79 4.03 11.62
C GLY A 120 9.27 4.16 11.31
N VAL A 121 10.02 4.76 12.24
CA VAL A 121 11.44 5.11 12.06
C VAL A 121 12.26 4.77 13.31
N THR A 122 13.43 4.17 13.14
CA THR A 122 14.37 3.85 14.25
C THR A 122 15.12 5.11 14.73
N ARG A 123 15.87 5.03 15.85
CA ARG A 123 16.66 6.17 16.37
C ARG A 123 17.75 6.62 15.38
N GLU A 124 18.24 5.68 14.58
CA GLU A 124 19.25 5.82 13.53
C GLU A 124 18.66 6.34 12.19
N GLY A 125 17.33 6.52 12.11
CA GLY A 125 16.65 7.00 10.92
C GLY A 125 16.31 5.95 9.87
N HIS A 126 16.35 4.66 10.20
CA HIS A 126 15.93 3.60 9.27
C HIS A 126 14.41 3.50 9.18
N SER A 127 13.85 3.26 7.99
CA SER A 127 12.40 3.04 7.82
C SER A 127 11.99 1.60 8.15
N VAL A 128 10.88 1.47 8.89
CA VAL A 128 10.33 0.20 9.39
C VAL A 128 8.92 -0.03 8.87
N CYS A 129 8.67 -1.27 8.41
CA CYS A 129 7.35 -1.88 8.24
C CYS A 129 7.30 -3.16 9.09
N CYS A 130 6.58 -3.14 10.20
CA CYS A 130 6.40 -4.28 11.08
C CYS A 130 5.04 -4.95 10.80
N ASN A 131 5.07 -6.17 10.29
CA ASN A 131 3.90 -7.02 10.03
C ASN A 131 3.57 -7.83 11.31
N VAL A 132 2.45 -7.50 11.95
CA VAL A 132 2.05 -8.04 13.25
C VAL A 132 0.94 -9.09 13.08
N HIS A 133 1.19 -10.29 13.58
CA HIS A 133 0.34 -11.47 13.42
C HIS A 133 -0.33 -11.91 14.73
N GLY A 134 -1.44 -12.64 14.58
CA GLY A 134 -2.11 -13.35 15.69
C GLY A 134 -3.09 -12.54 16.53
N PHE A 135 -3.24 -11.25 16.24
CA PHE A 135 -4.32 -10.46 16.83
C PHE A 135 -5.65 -10.76 16.12
N GLU A 136 -6.70 -11.10 16.87
CA GLU A 136 -8.00 -11.53 16.31
C GLU A 136 -9.12 -10.54 16.68
N PRO A 137 -9.99 -10.14 15.72
CA PRO A 137 -11.08 -9.22 15.98
C PRO A 137 -12.17 -9.87 16.85
N TYR A 138 -12.65 -9.14 17.86
CA TYR A 138 -13.71 -9.59 18.74
C TYR A 138 -14.65 -8.45 19.15
N PHE A 139 -15.81 -8.83 19.69
CA PHE A 139 -16.76 -7.94 20.37
C PHE A 139 -17.49 -8.72 21.48
N TYR A 140 -18.35 -8.06 22.26
CA TYR A 140 -19.07 -8.71 23.36
C TYR A 140 -20.60 -8.65 23.21
N ILE A 141 -21.29 -9.62 23.82
CA ILE A 141 -22.73 -9.60 24.12
C ILE A 141 -22.96 -10.02 25.58
N SER A 142 -24.08 -9.62 26.19
CA SER A 142 -24.48 -10.13 27.51
C SER A 142 -24.84 -11.62 27.42
N CYS A 143 -24.41 -12.42 28.40
CA CYS A 143 -24.76 -13.85 28.43
C CYS A 143 -26.22 -14.04 28.91
N PRO A 144 -27.05 -14.87 28.24
CA PRO A 144 -28.39 -15.20 28.73
C PRO A 144 -28.36 -15.84 30.13
N PRO A 145 -29.24 -15.43 31.06
CA PRO A 145 -29.32 -16.06 32.38
C PRO A 145 -29.58 -17.58 32.27
N GLY A 146 -28.72 -18.38 32.91
CA GLY A 146 -28.79 -19.85 32.89
C GLY A 146 -28.03 -20.55 31.75
N MET A 147 -27.42 -19.81 30.81
CA MET A 147 -26.65 -20.40 29.70
C MET A 147 -25.33 -21.04 30.20
N GLY A 148 -25.19 -22.35 30.01
CA GLY A 148 -23.99 -23.12 30.40
C GLY A 148 -22.95 -23.31 29.29
N PRO A 149 -21.82 -23.98 29.55
CA PRO A 149 -20.76 -24.25 28.56
C PRO A 149 -21.24 -25.04 27.33
N ASP A 150 -22.14 -26.01 27.52
CA ASP A 150 -22.73 -26.79 26.44
C ASP A 150 -23.64 -25.92 25.55
N ASP A 151 -24.36 -24.97 26.16
CA ASP A 151 -25.25 -24.05 25.45
C ASP A 151 -24.47 -22.98 24.69
N ILE A 152 -23.35 -22.51 25.24
CA ILE A 152 -22.37 -21.68 24.50
C ILE A 152 -21.81 -22.46 23.30
N SER A 153 -21.56 -23.76 23.46
CA SER A 153 -21.07 -24.63 22.38
C SER A 153 -22.12 -24.84 21.28
N ARG A 154 -23.40 -25.06 21.65
CA ARG A 154 -24.55 -25.06 20.72
C ARG A 154 -24.69 -23.71 20.01
N PHE A 155 -24.69 -22.61 20.78
CA PHE A 155 -24.81 -21.24 20.28
C PHE A 155 -23.70 -20.90 19.28
N HIS A 156 -22.47 -21.32 19.53
CA HIS A 156 -21.34 -21.16 18.60
C HIS A 156 -21.61 -21.87 17.27
N GLN A 157 -22.11 -23.11 17.28
CA GLN A 157 -22.45 -23.84 16.07
C GLN A 157 -23.57 -23.17 15.27
N VAL A 158 -24.64 -22.70 15.93
CA VAL A 158 -25.74 -22.00 15.27
C VAL A 158 -25.25 -20.67 14.68
N LEU A 159 -24.46 -19.89 15.42
CA LEU A 159 -23.93 -18.60 14.96
C LEU A 159 -22.96 -18.76 13.78
N GLU A 160 -22.10 -19.79 13.80
CA GLU A 160 -21.23 -20.16 12.67
C GLU A 160 -22.06 -20.54 11.42
N GLY A 161 -23.16 -21.29 11.61
CA GLY A 161 -24.11 -21.60 10.53
C GLY A 161 -24.74 -20.35 9.91
N ARG A 162 -25.32 -19.46 10.72
CA ARG A 162 -25.90 -18.20 10.24
C ARG A 162 -24.85 -17.27 9.61
N MET A 163 -23.62 -17.26 10.12
CA MET A 163 -22.51 -16.53 9.49
C MET A 163 -22.17 -17.07 8.10
N ARG A 164 -22.17 -18.39 7.92
CA ARG A 164 -21.95 -19.04 6.62
C ARG A 164 -23.09 -18.79 5.63
N GLU A 165 -24.34 -18.75 6.11
CA GLU A 165 -25.51 -18.37 5.31
C GLU A 165 -25.44 -16.93 4.75
N VAL A 166 -24.87 -15.99 5.52
CA VAL A 166 -24.76 -14.57 5.15
C VAL A 166 -23.53 -14.33 4.28
N ASN A 167 -22.39 -14.93 4.62
CA ASN A 167 -21.09 -14.62 3.99
C ASN A 167 -20.69 -15.66 2.93
N ARG A 168 -21.65 -16.18 2.14
CA ARG A 168 -21.49 -17.33 1.20
C ARG A 168 -20.34 -17.19 0.20
N ASN A 169 -19.99 -15.97 -0.18
CA ASN A 169 -18.92 -15.67 -1.15
C ASN A 169 -17.51 -15.63 -0.51
N SER A 170 -17.43 -15.71 0.82
CA SER A 170 -16.16 -15.69 1.55
C SER A 170 -15.50 -17.08 1.56
N ARG A 171 -14.18 -17.11 1.39
CA ARG A 171 -13.37 -18.35 1.41
C ARG A 171 -12.83 -18.70 2.81
N VAL A 172 -13.27 -17.99 3.85
CA VAL A 172 -12.87 -18.21 5.23
C VAL A 172 -13.46 -19.55 5.74
N PRO A 173 -12.65 -20.49 6.28
CA PRO A 173 -13.11 -21.83 6.62
C PRO A 173 -13.96 -21.90 7.91
N LYS A 174 -13.82 -20.91 8.80
CA LYS A 174 -14.56 -20.78 10.07
C LYS A 174 -14.73 -19.30 10.39
N PHE A 175 -15.97 -18.81 10.48
CA PHE A 175 -16.25 -17.38 10.65
C PHE A 175 -16.12 -16.93 12.10
N VAL A 176 -16.62 -17.72 13.05
CA VAL A 176 -16.49 -17.50 14.49
C VAL A 176 -15.39 -18.41 15.02
N ARG A 177 -14.22 -17.84 15.35
CA ARG A 177 -13.05 -18.60 15.81
C ARG A 177 -13.34 -19.32 17.12
N ARG A 178 -13.88 -18.61 18.11
CA ARG A 178 -14.32 -19.11 19.44
C ARG A 178 -15.26 -18.12 20.13
N ILE A 179 -15.93 -18.58 21.18
CA ILE A 179 -16.72 -17.75 22.10
C ILE A 179 -16.19 -18.00 23.52
N GLU A 180 -15.78 -16.94 24.21
CA GLU A 180 -15.21 -17.00 25.57
C GLU A 180 -16.21 -16.37 26.56
N MET A 181 -16.58 -17.08 27.63
CA MET A 181 -17.37 -16.48 28.71
C MET A 181 -16.46 -15.65 29.62
N VAL A 182 -16.80 -14.38 29.82
CA VAL A 182 -16.00 -13.40 30.55
C VAL A 182 -16.86 -12.62 31.55
N GLN A 183 -16.22 -12.11 32.60
CA GLN A 183 -16.87 -11.23 33.59
C GLN A 183 -16.61 -9.76 33.23
N LYS A 184 -17.69 -9.01 32.95
CA LYS A 184 -17.67 -7.62 32.49
C LYS A 184 -18.87 -6.85 33.04
N ARG A 185 -18.85 -5.52 32.95
CA ARG A 185 -20.00 -4.63 33.20
C ARG A 185 -20.19 -3.67 32.04
N SER A 186 -21.43 -3.24 31.82
CA SER A 186 -21.72 -2.10 30.94
C SER A 186 -21.16 -0.82 31.55
N ILE A 187 -20.57 0.07 30.74
CA ILE A 187 -20.24 1.45 31.15
C ILE A 187 -21.49 2.34 31.25
N MET A 188 -22.54 2.01 30.51
CA MET A 188 -23.82 2.74 30.55
C MET A 188 -24.59 2.41 31.82
N TYR A 189 -24.98 3.47 32.53
CA TYR A 189 -25.76 3.50 33.79
C TYR A 189 -25.07 2.89 35.01
N TYR A 190 -25.36 3.47 36.18
CA TYR A 190 -24.96 2.90 37.47
C TYR A 190 -25.63 1.53 37.68
N GLN A 191 -24.83 0.54 38.11
CA GLN A 191 -25.27 -0.83 38.37
C GLN A 191 -24.80 -1.22 39.77
N LEU A 192 -25.68 -1.86 40.55
CA LEU A 192 -25.37 -2.35 41.91
C LEU A 192 -24.41 -3.55 41.89
N GLN A 193 -24.47 -4.38 40.84
CA GLN A 193 -23.53 -5.49 40.65
C GLN A 193 -22.28 -5.00 39.91
N SER A 194 -21.11 -5.40 40.40
CA SER A 194 -19.81 -5.00 39.85
C SER A 194 -19.45 -5.70 38.53
N SER A 195 -20.05 -6.85 38.25
CA SER A 195 -19.85 -7.64 37.02
C SER A 195 -21.04 -8.57 36.77
N HIS A 196 -21.25 -8.90 35.50
CA HIS A 196 -22.18 -9.91 35.00
C HIS A 196 -21.45 -10.80 33.97
N PRO A 197 -21.95 -12.01 33.66
CA PRO A 197 -21.40 -12.82 32.56
C PRO A 197 -21.71 -12.21 31.19
N PHE A 198 -20.67 -12.08 30.37
CA PHE A 198 -20.72 -11.69 28.95
C PHE A 198 -20.08 -12.79 28.10
N LEU A 199 -20.42 -12.84 26.82
CA LEU A 199 -19.76 -13.69 25.83
C LEU A 199 -18.92 -12.81 24.91
N LYS A 200 -17.61 -13.04 24.89
CA LYS A 200 -16.66 -12.47 23.92
C LYS A 200 -16.67 -13.33 22.67
N ILE A 201 -17.15 -12.79 21.56
CA ILE A 201 -17.24 -13.48 20.27
C ILE A 201 -16.02 -13.07 19.45
N VAL A 202 -15.12 -14.03 19.21
CA VAL A 202 -13.92 -13.83 18.38
C VAL A 202 -14.23 -14.29 16.95
N VAL A 203 -14.08 -13.42 15.97
CA VAL A 203 -14.35 -13.69 14.55
C VAL A 203 -13.07 -13.72 13.72
N ALA A 204 -13.11 -14.29 12.53
CA ALA A 204 -11.90 -14.57 11.75
C ALA A 204 -11.28 -13.35 11.05
N LEU A 205 -12.09 -12.37 10.62
CA LEU A 205 -11.65 -11.14 9.93
C LEU A 205 -12.46 -9.92 10.41
N PRO A 206 -11.92 -8.69 10.44
CA PRO A 206 -12.61 -7.52 10.98
C PRO A 206 -13.95 -7.22 10.30
N THR A 207 -14.04 -7.43 8.99
CA THR A 207 -15.26 -7.27 8.19
C THR A 207 -16.41 -8.18 8.64
N MET A 208 -16.11 -9.28 9.34
CA MET A 208 -17.10 -10.24 9.83
C MET A 208 -17.80 -9.77 11.10
N VAL A 209 -17.26 -8.77 11.83
CA VAL A 209 -17.90 -8.19 13.01
C VAL A 209 -19.26 -7.60 12.65
N THR A 210 -19.35 -6.84 11.56
CA THR A 210 -20.59 -6.23 11.06
C THR A 210 -21.63 -7.28 10.68
N SER A 211 -21.23 -8.34 9.97
CA SER A 211 -22.13 -9.46 9.61
C SER A 211 -22.64 -10.20 10.85
N CYS A 212 -21.76 -10.45 11.83
CA CYS A 212 -22.08 -11.17 13.05
C CYS A 212 -23.03 -10.37 13.95
N ARG A 213 -22.72 -9.09 14.16
CA ARG A 213 -23.62 -8.12 14.79
C ARG A 213 -24.98 -8.09 14.12
N GLY A 214 -25.03 -7.98 12.79
CA GLY A 214 -26.29 -7.94 12.05
C GLY A 214 -27.15 -9.19 12.21
N ILE A 215 -26.58 -10.36 12.54
CA ILE A 215 -27.37 -11.56 12.91
C ILE A 215 -27.92 -11.40 14.33
N LEU A 216 -27.08 -11.00 15.28
CA LEU A 216 -27.40 -10.90 16.71
C LEU A 216 -28.40 -9.77 17.03
N ASP A 217 -28.28 -8.62 16.37
CA ASP A 217 -29.20 -7.48 16.51
C ASP A 217 -30.61 -7.84 15.97
N ARG A 218 -30.71 -8.65 14.89
CA ARG A 218 -31.99 -9.09 14.29
C ARG A 218 -32.66 -10.26 15.01
N GLY A 219 -31.89 -11.13 15.65
CA GLY A 219 -32.39 -12.29 16.38
C GLY A 219 -31.83 -13.62 15.88
N ILE A 220 -31.50 -14.49 16.83
CA ILE A 220 -31.00 -15.84 16.60
C ILE A 220 -31.75 -16.83 17.50
N GLN A 221 -32.15 -17.97 16.93
CA GLN A 221 -32.79 -19.06 17.67
C GLN A 221 -31.73 -19.82 18.46
N ILE A 222 -31.96 -20.00 19.75
CA ILE A 222 -31.07 -20.74 20.65
C ILE A 222 -31.86 -21.89 21.28
N GLU A 223 -31.32 -23.10 21.24
CA GLU A 223 -31.90 -24.28 21.90
C GLU A 223 -32.06 -24.01 23.41
N GLY A 224 -33.18 -24.40 24.01
CA GLY A 224 -33.51 -24.10 25.42
C GLY A 224 -33.90 -22.64 25.73
N PHE A 225 -33.35 -21.64 25.02
CA PHE A 225 -33.56 -20.21 25.32
C PHE A 225 -34.54 -19.49 24.37
N GLY A 226 -34.89 -20.11 23.23
CA GLY A 226 -35.78 -19.55 22.22
C GLY A 226 -35.12 -18.51 21.32
N MET A 227 -35.92 -17.67 20.66
CA MET A 227 -35.41 -16.55 19.86
C MET A 227 -34.85 -15.47 20.79
N LYS A 228 -33.60 -15.07 20.59
CA LYS A 228 -32.93 -13.99 21.34
C LYS A 228 -32.32 -12.97 20.39
N ASN A 229 -32.59 -11.70 20.66
CA ASN A 229 -31.88 -10.55 20.09
C ASN A 229 -30.89 -10.05 21.15
N PHE A 230 -29.72 -9.57 20.71
CA PHE A 230 -28.66 -9.13 21.61
C PHE A 230 -28.27 -7.69 21.34
N VAL A 231 -27.99 -6.93 22.40
CA VAL A 231 -27.20 -5.70 22.30
C VAL A 231 -25.73 -6.12 22.19
N THR A 232 -25.03 -5.61 21.16
CA THR A 232 -23.59 -5.82 20.99
C THR A 232 -22.81 -4.65 21.60
N TYR A 233 -21.69 -4.97 22.25
CA TYR A 233 -20.80 -4.03 22.93
C TYR A 233 -19.42 -4.08 22.28
N GLU A 234 -18.79 -2.91 22.10
CA GLU A 234 -17.50 -2.72 21.41
C GLU A 234 -17.46 -3.18 19.93
N SER A 235 -18.62 -3.57 19.36
CA SER A 235 -18.78 -4.06 17.98
C SER A 235 -18.59 -3.00 16.88
N ASN A 236 -18.21 -1.78 17.26
CA ASN A 236 -17.94 -0.62 16.41
C ASN A 236 -16.53 -0.04 16.59
N VAL A 237 -15.65 -0.68 17.37
CA VAL A 237 -14.25 -0.24 17.52
C VAL A 237 -13.44 -0.70 16.30
N LEU A 238 -12.68 0.21 15.69
CA LEU A 238 -11.82 -0.09 14.54
C LEU A 238 -10.73 -1.10 14.94
N PHE A 239 -10.40 -2.05 14.05
CA PHE A 239 -9.51 -3.17 14.38
C PHE A 239 -8.11 -2.74 14.82
N ALA A 240 -7.49 -1.78 14.12
CA ALA A 240 -6.20 -1.20 14.52
C ALA A 240 -6.28 -0.49 15.89
N LEU A 241 -7.37 0.25 16.16
CA LEU A 241 -7.60 0.91 17.44
C LEU A 241 -7.83 -0.09 18.60
N ARG A 242 -8.54 -1.20 18.32
CA ARG A 242 -8.74 -2.32 19.25
C ARG A 242 -7.39 -2.96 19.59
N PHE A 243 -6.55 -3.22 18.59
CA PHE A 243 -5.16 -3.67 18.80
C PHE A 243 -4.33 -2.69 19.64
N MET A 244 -4.38 -1.40 19.31
CA MET A 244 -3.64 -0.36 20.05
C MET A 244 -4.02 -0.34 21.54
N VAL A 245 -5.32 -0.32 21.84
CA VAL A 245 -5.84 -0.34 23.22
C VAL A 245 -5.42 -1.63 23.94
N ASP A 246 -5.56 -2.79 23.31
CA ASP A 246 -5.28 -4.09 23.94
C ASP A 246 -3.78 -4.31 24.20
N CYS A 247 -2.92 -3.72 23.37
CA CYS A 247 -1.45 -3.82 23.49
C CYS A 247 -0.81 -2.62 24.23
N ASN A 248 -1.62 -1.69 24.75
CA ASN A 248 -1.17 -0.41 25.36
C ASN A 248 -0.26 0.42 24.43
N ILE A 249 -0.52 0.40 23.12
CA ILE A 249 0.15 1.23 22.10
C ILE A 249 -0.61 2.54 21.96
N VAL A 250 0.09 3.67 22.04
CA VAL A 250 -0.49 5.01 21.91
C VAL A 250 0.07 5.72 20.67
N GLY A 251 -0.56 6.82 20.24
CA GLY A 251 -0.12 7.59 19.08
C GLY A 251 1.32 8.08 19.24
N GLY A 252 2.19 7.79 18.26
CA GLY A 252 3.55 8.29 18.23
C GLY A 252 4.51 7.69 19.27
N ASN A 253 4.20 6.56 19.91
CA ASN A 253 5.11 5.96 20.89
C ASN A 253 6.19 5.08 20.24
N TRP A 254 7.14 4.66 21.09
CA TRP A 254 8.17 3.69 20.72
C TRP A 254 7.69 2.26 20.91
N ILE A 255 7.97 1.44 19.92
CA ILE A 255 7.68 0.01 19.90
C ILE A 255 9.00 -0.74 19.75
N GLU A 256 9.16 -1.82 20.50
CA GLU A 256 10.28 -2.74 20.40
C GLU A 256 9.82 -4.15 20.06
N VAL A 257 10.56 -4.81 19.16
CA VAL A 257 10.49 -6.27 18.99
C VAL A 257 11.86 -6.86 19.31
N PRO A 258 11.97 -7.73 20.35
CA PRO A 258 13.25 -8.29 20.77
C PRO A 258 13.96 -9.13 19.71
N ALA A 259 15.30 -9.21 19.82
CA ALA A 259 16.13 -10.08 19.00
C ALA A 259 15.60 -11.54 18.99
N GLY A 260 15.49 -12.13 17.80
CA GLY A 260 14.95 -13.50 17.63
C GLY A 260 13.43 -13.65 17.81
N LYS A 261 12.68 -12.59 18.12
CA LYS A 261 11.19 -12.60 18.16
C LYS A 261 10.52 -12.05 16.91
N TYR A 262 11.31 -11.54 15.96
CA TYR A 262 10.89 -11.22 14.59
C TYR A 262 11.54 -12.14 13.57
N LYS A 263 10.95 -12.22 12.37
CA LYS A 263 11.48 -12.91 11.19
C LYS A 263 11.51 -11.97 10.01
N LYS A 264 12.54 -12.03 9.15
CA LYS A 264 12.54 -11.31 7.88
C LYS A 264 11.36 -11.79 7.03
N THR A 265 10.63 -10.88 6.39
CA THR A 265 9.46 -11.27 5.61
C THR A 265 9.81 -12.12 4.39
N ALA A 266 8.92 -13.05 4.03
CA ALA A 266 9.08 -13.91 2.86
C ALA A 266 8.85 -13.16 1.53
N LYS A 267 8.15 -12.02 1.57
CA LYS A 267 7.94 -11.13 0.41
C LYS A 267 7.70 -9.71 0.90
N ASN A 268 8.65 -8.81 0.64
CA ASN A 268 8.45 -7.38 0.87
C ASN A 268 7.23 -6.86 0.12
N LEU A 269 6.36 -6.12 0.82
CA LEU A 269 5.23 -5.39 0.28
C LEU A 269 5.37 -3.86 0.50
N SER A 270 6.45 -3.42 1.15
CA SER A 270 6.79 -2.02 1.38
C SER A 270 8.14 -1.64 0.76
N TYR A 271 8.40 -0.33 0.71
CA TYR A 271 9.71 0.26 0.40
C TYR A 271 10.53 0.57 1.66
N CYS A 272 10.21 -0.06 2.81
CA CYS A 272 10.96 0.13 4.06
C CYS A 272 12.28 -0.64 4.04
N GLN A 273 13.30 -0.09 4.72
CA GLN A 273 14.60 -0.77 4.85
C GLN A 273 14.49 -2.03 5.71
N LEU A 274 13.68 -1.96 6.78
CA LEU A 274 13.35 -3.08 7.65
C LEU A 274 11.90 -3.49 7.39
N GLU A 275 11.69 -4.67 6.80
CA GLU A 275 10.37 -5.31 6.70
C GLU A 275 10.42 -6.72 7.30
N PHE A 276 9.62 -6.95 8.34
CA PHE A 276 9.68 -8.16 9.16
C PHE A 276 8.33 -8.50 9.77
N ASP A 277 8.17 -9.79 10.11
CA ASP A 277 6.97 -10.38 10.68
C ASP A 277 7.21 -10.77 12.15
N CYS A 278 6.27 -10.44 13.04
CA CYS A 278 6.29 -10.86 14.45
C CYS A 278 4.88 -11.22 14.97
N LEU A 279 4.79 -11.81 16.16
CA LEU A 279 3.51 -12.00 16.87
C LEU A 279 3.17 -10.75 17.68
N TYR A 280 1.88 -10.42 17.82
CA TYR A 280 1.44 -9.28 18.64
C TYR A 280 1.85 -9.40 20.11
N SER A 281 1.93 -10.64 20.63
CA SER A 281 2.35 -10.96 22.00
C SER A 281 3.86 -10.80 22.25
N GLU A 282 4.64 -10.47 21.22
CA GLU A 282 6.10 -10.26 21.29
C GLU A 282 6.49 -8.77 21.16
N LEU A 283 5.50 -7.89 20.97
CA LEU A 283 5.69 -6.44 20.95
C LEU A 283 5.83 -5.91 22.38
N THR A 284 6.84 -5.08 22.61
CA THR A 284 6.93 -4.22 23.79
C THR A 284 6.50 -2.80 23.42
N SER A 285 5.39 -2.34 23.99
CA SER A 285 4.95 -0.96 23.87
C SER A 285 5.62 -0.12 24.96
N HIS A 286 6.47 0.83 24.59
CA HIS A 286 7.14 1.70 25.55
C HIS A 286 6.29 2.94 25.86
N ILE A 287 6.22 3.30 27.15
CA ILE A 287 5.55 4.53 27.62
C ILE A 287 6.42 5.73 27.17
N PRO A 288 5.83 6.84 26.67
CA PRO A 288 6.58 8.03 26.19
C PRO A 288 7.32 8.86 27.28
N GLU A 289 8.09 8.21 28.14
CA GLU A 289 8.85 8.81 29.25
C GLU A 289 10.36 8.58 29.09
N GLY A 290 11.18 9.45 29.69
CA GLY A 290 12.64 9.33 29.69
C GLY A 290 13.23 9.25 28.27
N GLU A 291 13.96 8.18 27.97
CA GLU A 291 14.54 7.94 26.63
C GLU A 291 13.49 7.74 25.52
N PHE A 292 12.23 7.46 25.87
CA PHE A 292 11.11 7.24 24.95
C PHE A 292 10.20 8.46 24.78
N SER A 293 10.47 9.58 25.44
CA SER A 293 9.83 10.87 25.11
C SER A 293 10.51 11.58 23.93
N LYS A 294 11.72 11.16 23.55
CA LYS A 294 12.49 11.67 22.40
C LYS A 294 11.82 11.24 21.09
N MET A 295 11.85 12.09 20.08
CA MET A 295 11.38 11.75 18.72
C MET A 295 12.49 11.08 17.89
N ALA A 296 12.09 10.24 16.94
CA ALA A 296 12.95 9.73 15.89
C ALA A 296 13.23 10.83 14.83
N PRO A 297 14.35 10.73 14.07
CA PRO A 297 14.65 11.66 12.98
C PRO A 297 13.74 11.39 11.76
N PHE A 298 12.47 11.80 11.88
CA PHE A 298 11.51 11.76 10.78
C PHE A 298 11.98 12.65 9.63
N ARG A 299 11.63 12.27 8.39
CA ARG A 299 11.89 13.07 7.19
C ARG A 299 10.60 13.78 6.80
N ILE A 300 10.65 15.11 6.85
CA ILE A 300 9.53 15.98 6.50
C ILE A 300 9.79 16.48 5.08
N LEU A 301 9.01 16.00 4.12
CA LEU A 301 8.97 16.54 2.76
C LEU A 301 7.92 17.65 2.71
N SER A 302 8.35 18.86 2.39
CA SER A 302 7.48 19.93 1.90
C SER A 302 7.68 20.06 0.39
N PHE A 303 6.60 20.13 -0.37
CA PHE A 303 6.66 20.32 -1.82
C PHE A 303 5.56 21.27 -2.29
N ASP A 304 5.79 21.87 -3.45
CA ASP A 304 4.87 22.80 -4.10
C ASP A 304 4.93 22.60 -5.64
N ILE A 305 3.86 22.96 -6.35
CA ILE A 305 3.72 22.73 -7.79
C ILE A 305 3.27 23.98 -8.55
N GLU A 306 3.81 24.17 -9.75
CA GLU A 306 3.43 25.24 -10.67
C GLU A 306 2.86 24.66 -11.96
N CYS A 307 1.81 25.27 -12.50
CA CYS A 307 1.09 24.81 -13.68
C CYS A 307 0.92 25.91 -14.74
N ALA A 308 1.07 25.56 -16.03
CA ALA A 308 0.93 26.51 -17.14
C ALA A 308 -0.54 26.73 -17.54
N GLY A 309 -1.25 27.56 -16.78
CA GLY A 309 -2.67 27.86 -16.98
C GLY A 309 -3.01 28.72 -18.21
N ARG A 310 -4.09 28.37 -18.92
CA ARG A 310 -4.71 29.20 -19.98
C ARG A 310 -5.17 30.55 -19.43
N LYS A 311 -4.86 31.63 -20.17
CA LYS A 311 -5.13 33.02 -19.76
C LYS A 311 -6.60 33.26 -19.41
N GLY A 312 -6.86 33.66 -18.16
CA GLY A 312 -8.21 33.98 -17.66
C GLY A 312 -9.00 32.79 -17.13
N HIS A 313 -8.42 31.58 -17.16
CA HIS A 313 -8.99 30.37 -16.56
C HIS A 313 -8.18 29.96 -15.31
N PHE A 314 -8.83 29.24 -14.39
CA PHE A 314 -8.11 28.51 -13.35
C PHE A 314 -7.57 27.20 -13.96
N PRO A 315 -6.39 26.70 -13.56
CA PRO A 315 -5.82 25.47 -14.13
C PRO A 315 -6.74 24.24 -13.96
N GLU A 316 -6.93 23.51 -15.06
CA GLU A 316 -7.68 22.26 -15.14
C GLU A 316 -6.71 21.09 -15.43
N PRO A 317 -6.65 20.02 -14.62
CA PRO A 317 -5.70 18.91 -14.79
C PRO A 317 -5.78 18.12 -16.11
N THR A 318 -6.75 18.42 -16.97
CA THR A 318 -6.90 17.83 -18.32
C THR A 318 -6.34 18.72 -19.44
N HIS A 319 -5.93 19.95 -19.13
CA HIS A 319 -5.61 20.99 -20.12
C HIS A 319 -4.35 21.79 -19.79
N ASP A 320 -4.07 22.04 -18.51
CA ASP A 320 -3.01 22.94 -18.05
C ASP A 320 -1.93 22.12 -17.30
N PRO A 321 -0.75 21.88 -17.91
CA PRO A 321 0.22 20.90 -17.42
C PRO A 321 1.03 21.42 -16.22
N VAL A 322 1.52 20.49 -15.39
CA VAL A 322 2.50 20.75 -14.34
C VAL A 322 3.85 21.06 -14.99
N ILE A 323 4.40 22.23 -14.68
CA ILE A 323 5.67 22.72 -15.25
C ILE A 323 6.81 22.75 -14.25
N GLN A 324 6.55 22.84 -12.94
CA GLN A 324 7.59 22.73 -11.92
C GLN A 324 7.07 22.00 -10.67
N VAL A 325 7.98 21.29 -9.98
CA VAL A 325 7.76 20.71 -8.65
C VAL A 325 8.96 21.05 -7.77
N ALA A 326 8.77 21.92 -6.78
CA ALA A 326 9.79 22.30 -5.81
C ALA A 326 9.73 21.38 -4.58
N ASN A 327 10.88 20.97 -4.04
CA ASN A 327 10.99 20.00 -2.95
C ASN A 327 12.01 20.43 -1.90
N LEU A 328 11.59 20.41 -0.64
CA LEU A 328 12.44 20.60 0.54
C LEU A 328 12.30 19.39 1.47
N VAL A 329 13.41 18.75 1.84
CA VAL A 329 13.39 17.67 2.86
C VAL A 329 14.22 18.06 4.07
N THR A 330 13.57 18.10 5.22
CA THR A 330 14.15 18.42 6.54
C THR A 330 14.10 17.18 7.45
N LEU A 331 15.06 17.05 8.37
CA LEU A 331 15.00 16.05 9.44
C LEU A 331 14.36 16.66 10.69
N GLN A 332 13.55 15.89 11.41
CA GLN A 332 12.91 16.33 12.65
C GLN A 332 13.98 16.72 13.69
N GLY A 333 14.07 18.03 14.00
CA GLY A 333 15.04 18.61 14.93
C GLY A 333 16.18 19.41 14.27
N GLU A 334 16.30 19.39 12.94
CA GLU A 334 17.29 20.19 12.20
C GLU A 334 16.70 21.54 11.75
N ASP A 335 17.44 22.63 11.95
CA ASP A 335 17.02 23.99 11.54
C ASP A 335 17.05 24.23 10.02
N GLN A 336 17.61 23.30 9.23
CA GLN A 336 17.80 23.45 7.79
C GLN A 336 17.48 22.17 7.01
N PRO A 337 16.84 22.28 5.82
CA PRO A 337 16.65 21.13 4.95
C PRO A 337 17.99 20.61 4.41
N PHE A 338 18.11 19.28 4.29
CA PHE A 338 19.27 18.60 3.70
C PHE A 338 19.07 18.31 2.20
N VAL A 339 17.82 18.34 1.71
CA VAL A 339 17.49 18.37 0.28
C VAL A 339 16.83 19.70 -0.05
N ARG A 340 17.35 20.39 -1.06
CA ARG A 340 16.70 21.51 -1.75
C ARG A 340 16.73 21.18 -3.24
N ASN A 341 15.57 20.95 -3.85
CA ASN A 341 15.47 20.49 -5.23
C ASN A 341 14.33 21.20 -5.95
N VAL A 342 14.47 21.41 -7.27
CA VAL A 342 13.36 21.74 -8.15
C VAL A 342 13.44 20.88 -9.41
N MET A 343 12.30 20.27 -9.76
CA MET A 343 12.12 19.52 -11.00
C MET A 343 11.35 20.39 -11.99
N THR A 344 11.85 20.56 -13.22
CA THR A 344 11.26 21.47 -14.21
C THR A 344 10.94 20.77 -15.52
N LEU A 345 9.82 21.15 -16.14
CA LEU A 345 9.57 20.94 -17.56
C LEU A 345 10.41 21.93 -18.37
N LYS A 346 11.17 21.41 -19.33
CA LYS A 346 12.24 22.09 -20.08
C LYS A 346 13.37 22.62 -19.17
N SER A 347 14.39 23.16 -19.81
CA SER A 347 15.62 23.63 -19.19
C SER A 347 15.40 24.77 -18.20
N CYS A 348 16.14 24.74 -17.10
CA CYS A 348 16.17 25.79 -16.08
C CYS A 348 17.63 26.13 -15.74
N SER A 349 17.92 27.41 -15.49
CA SER A 349 19.25 27.87 -15.09
C SER A 349 19.65 27.33 -13.71
N PRO A 350 20.94 27.02 -13.46
CA PRO A 350 21.39 26.57 -12.14
C PRO A 350 21.08 27.58 -11.03
N ILE A 351 20.53 27.09 -9.92
CA ILE A 351 20.21 27.89 -8.72
C ILE A 351 21.19 27.51 -7.61
N VAL A 352 21.82 28.51 -6.97
CA VAL A 352 22.84 28.29 -5.94
C VAL A 352 22.24 27.57 -4.74
N GLY A 353 22.80 26.40 -4.40
CA GLY A 353 22.35 25.58 -3.27
C GLY A 353 21.09 24.75 -3.51
N VAL A 354 20.64 24.59 -4.77
CA VAL A 354 19.47 23.79 -5.15
C VAL A 354 19.85 22.79 -6.25
N ASP A 355 19.48 21.52 -6.06
CA ASP A 355 19.53 20.50 -7.12
C ASP A 355 18.44 20.80 -8.16
N VAL A 356 18.79 21.52 -9.22
CA VAL A 356 17.92 21.74 -10.40
C VAL A 356 17.94 20.48 -11.28
N MET A 357 16.75 20.01 -11.68
CA MET A 357 16.55 18.82 -12.50
C MET A 357 15.53 19.10 -13.61
N SER A 358 16.00 19.25 -14.85
CA SER A 358 15.16 19.57 -16.00
C SER A 358 14.84 18.33 -16.83
N PHE A 359 13.61 18.28 -17.37
CA PHE A 359 13.07 17.14 -18.13
C PHE A 359 12.34 17.61 -19.39
N GLU A 360 12.27 16.79 -20.43
CA GLU A 360 11.68 17.20 -21.71
C GLU A 360 10.16 17.00 -21.76
N THR A 361 9.60 16.08 -20.99
CA THR A 361 8.13 15.90 -20.86
C THR A 361 7.64 15.93 -19.41
N GLU A 362 6.39 16.38 -19.21
CA GLU A 362 5.70 16.35 -17.90
C GLU A 362 5.68 14.94 -17.30
N ARG A 363 5.57 13.92 -18.16
CA ARG A 363 5.61 12.51 -17.76
C ARG A 363 6.95 12.13 -17.11
N GLU A 364 8.07 12.67 -17.57
CA GLU A 364 9.37 12.47 -16.91
C GLU A 364 9.43 13.19 -15.57
N VAL A 365 8.96 14.45 -15.47
CA VAL A 365 8.90 15.20 -14.19
C VAL A 365 8.15 14.40 -13.13
N LEU A 366 6.94 13.92 -13.46
CA LEU A 366 6.08 13.18 -12.53
C LEU A 366 6.65 11.79 -12.17
N LEU A 367 7.31 11.10 -13.11
CA LEU A 367 7.99 9.83 -12.84
C LEU A 367 9.24 10.01 -11.98
N ALA A 368 10.05 11.03 -12.25
CA ALA A 368 11.25 11.34 -11.48
C ALA A 368 10.90 11.75 -10.04
N TRP A 369 9.86 12.56 -9.86
CA TRP A 369 9.36 12.93 -8.54
C TRP A 369 8.90 11.71 -7.74
N ARG A 370 8.09 10.83 -8.35
CA ARG A 370 7.66 9.57 -7.74
C ARG A 370 8.86 8.70 -7.32
N VAL A 371 9.85 8.52 -8.21
CA VAL A 371 11.04 7.70 -7.93
C VAL A 371 11.93 8.32 -6.84
N SER A 372 11.91 9.65 -6.68
CA SER A 372 12.74 10.35 -5.71
C SER A 372 12.18 10.35 -4.28
N PHE A 373 10.85 10.27 -4.13
CA PHE A 373 10.19 10.49 -2.83
C PHE A 373 9.14 9.44 -2.43
N LEU A 374 8.68 8.58 -3.35
CA LEU A 374 7.59 7.61 -3.15
C LEU A 374 8.00 6.17 -3.52
N SER A 375 9.30 5.85 -3.51
CA SER A 375 9.89 4.55 -3.89
C SER A 375 11.17 4.27 -3.13
#